data_AF-A0A2V6TZR5-F1
#
_entry.id   AF-A0A2V6TZR5-F1
#
_cell.length_a   1.000
_cell.length_b   1.000
_cell.length_c   1.000
_cell.angle_alpha   90.00
_cell.angle_beta   90.00
_cell.angle_gamma   90.00
#
_symmetry.space_group_name_H-M   'P 1'
#
loop_
_entity.id
_entity.type
_entity.pdbx_description
1 polymer ?
#
loop_
_entity_poly.entity_id
_entity_poly.type
_entity_poly.pdbx_seq_one_letter_code
_entity_poly.pdbx_strand_id
1 'polypeptide(L)'
;MGHRVRFPDHIEPLVQFVEETTPDRIVAETHDKLGAGTPVKDMLLASALAVVRSSDLPPGHHGGPLHPLAGLHAVRHISARLTGEYALLPVIQNVAVANKHIHSPAMGPYALADAKPVSENDDVEATVKAFRTAVSRGVYNACDHYYLYLLERLSPMQVLELLLEVGVPKNQLDDHYFLFPVFTWRALEYFGWDYAKYIGRAPVRYITRPTNPAMMIDVDNLIKKYELLERDLRVKTGDDETDAITRLADQIGRCNDFAEIPEMLAHALGDGLSLEGTGEGLSVGGSTVFLRSLTGNPMDVHINTGANTRRYLLGQPELSRRIKLQALLMWNTGPEVRMAQRMLAPDIQPEPDRVAYLPSRTQDELLDEIGALIDRLPVGERLPTAGLASWRSTDEVKQAAALAQQYGNCGYDPEPLIAMLGKIACRDNFTEMHAFKHHQATYEEFYATRPSLRWRHLVSAVQAAAISHGRIQDVYEHAAEVMHF
;
A
#
# COMPACT_ATOMS: atom_id res chain seq x y z
N MET A 1 35.98 -6.97 7.08
CA MET A 1 34.60 -6.77 7.55
C MET A 1 34.18 -5.37 7.12
N GLY A 2 33.06 -5.23 6.40
CA GLY A 2 32.52 -3.90 6.09
C GLY A 2 32.06 -3.21 7.37
N HIS A 3 32.22 -1.89 7.45
CA HIS A 3 31.67 -1.11 8.56
C HIS A 3 30.15 -1.06 8.46
N ARG A 4 29.44 -1.00 9.59
CA ARG A 4 27.99 -0.72 9.61
C ARG A 4 27.76 0.69 9.05
N VAL A 5 26.69 0.87 8.29
CA VAL A 5 26.29 2.20 7.81
C VAL A 5 26.13 3.17 8.99
N ARG A 6 26.62 4.40 8.84
CA ARG A 6 26.37 5.50 9.78
C ARG A 6 25.43 6.51 9.16
N PHE A 7 24.42 6.94 9.92
CA PHE A 7 23.51 7.99 9.49
C PHE A 7 24.00 9.37 9.97
N PRO A 8 23.45 10.47 9.44
CA PRO A 8 23.80 11.81 9.91
C PRO A 8 23.60 11.99 11.42
N ASP A 9 24.51 12.75 12.05
CA ASP A 9 24.55 12.93 13.51
C ASP A 9 23.23 13.48 14.09
N HIS A 10 22.47 14.26 13.31
CA HIS A 10 21.22 14.86 13.79
C HIS A 10 20.08 13.84 13.97
N ILE A 11 20.11 12.70 13.26
CA ILE A 11 19.05 11.68 13.32
C ILE A 11 19.51 10.40 14.03
N GLU A 12 20.82 10.13 14.03
CA GLU A 12 21.41 8.91 14.59
C GLU A 12 20.94 8.56 16.03
N PRO A 13 20.83 9.52 16.99
CA PRO A 13 20.33 9.20 18.33
C PRO A 13 18.89 8.67 18.33
N LEU A 14 18.04 9.16 17.42
CA LEU A 14 16.66 8.71 17.33
C LEU A 14 16.56 7.36 16.61
N VAL A 15 17.46 7.08 15.67
CA VAL A 15 17.62 5.75 15.08
C VAL A 15 18.01 4.73 16.14
N GLN A 16 19.03 5.04 16.96
CA GLN A 16 19.46 4.17 18.06
C GLN A 16 18.35 3.96 19.08
N PHE A 17 17.56 4.98 19.39
CA PHE A 17 16.37 4.82 20.22
C PHE A 17 15.44 3.71 19.70
N VAL A 18 15.11 3.70 18.40
CA VAL A 18 14.23 2.66 17.83
C VAL A 18 14.90 1.28 17.86
N GLU A 19 16.22 1.22 17.71
CA GLU A 19 16.99 -0.04 17.68
C GLU A 19 17.24 -0.65 19.06
N GLU A 20 17.48 0.16 20.08
CA GLU A 20 17.99 -0.26 21.39
C GLU A 20 16.89 -0.36 22.45
N THR A 21 15.76 0.33 22.24
CA THR A 21 14.61 0.24 23.15
C THR A 21 13.93 -1.11 23.00
N THR A 22 13.67 -1.79 24.12
CA THR A 22 13.05 -3.12 24.09
C THR A 22 11.58 -3.05 23.63
N PRO A 23 11.04 -4.12 23.00
CA PRO A 23 9.67 -4.11 22.49
C PRO A 23 8.58 -3.78 23.53
N ASP A 24 8.80 -4.14 24.80
CA ASP A 24 7.89 -3.85 25.90
C ASP A 24 7.87 -2.37 26.32
N ARG A 25 8.88 -1.57 25.92
CA ARG A 25 9.01 -0.15 26.29
C ARG A 25 8.78 0.81 25.14
N ILE A 26 8.90 0.34 23.89
CA ILE A 26 8.93 1.20 22.71
C ILE A 26 7.68 2.07 22.55
N VAL A 27 6.51 1.57 22.93
CA VAL A 27 5.24 2.31 22.83
C VAL A 27 5.24 3.53 23.75
N ALA A 28 5.45 3.31 25.05
CA ALA A 28 5.49 4.38 26.05
C ALA A 28 6.59 5.40 25.76
N GLU A 29 7.79 4.94 25.40
CA GLU A 29 8.90 5.87 25.13
C GLU A 29 8.74 6.64 23.82
N THR A 30 8.08 6.06 22.82
CA THR A 30 7.75 6.80 21.59
C THR A 30 6.74 7.89 21.88
N HIS A 31 5.71 7.58 22.67
CA HIS A 31 4.75 8.57 23.17
C HIS A 31 5.48 9.71 23.91
N ASP A 32 6.34 9.40 24.88
CA ASP A 32 7.05 10.41 25.67
C ASP A 32 7.94 11.31 24.80
N LYS A 33 8.61 10.75 23.79
CA LYS A 33 9.41 11.53 22.84
C LYS A 33 8.57 12.45 21.97
N LEU A 34 7.42 11.98 21.50
CA LEU A 34 6.48 12.81 20.73
C LEU A 34 5.89 13.93 21.61
N GLY A 35 5.49 13.60 22.84
CA GLY A 35 5.00 14.57 23.83
C GLY A 35 6.06 15.61 24.24
N ALA A 36 7.33 15.21 24.27
CA ALA A 36 8.47 16.11 24.49
C ALA A 36 8.82 16.99 23.27
N GLY A 37 8.07 16.88 22.16
CA GLY A 37 8.21 17.72 20.99
C GLY A 37 9.11 17.18 19.88
N THR A 38 9.44 15.89 19.89
CA THR A 38 10.13 15.27 18.73
C THR A 38 9.24 15.38 17.49
N PRO A 39 9.72 15.94 16.36
CA PRO A 39 8.89 16.05 15.17
C PRO A 39 8.44 14.68 14.64
N VAL A 40 7.17 14.56 14.25
CA VAL A 40 6.62 13.35 13.61
C VAL A 40 7.48 12.90 12.43
N LYS A 41 7.94 13.86 11.61
CA LYS A 41 8.83 13.59 10.48
C LYS A 41 10.12 12.89 10.91
N ASP A 42 10.74 13.35 11.99
CA ASP A 42 12.01 12.81 12.46
C ASP A 42 11.82 11.43 13.09
N MET A 43 10.74 11.22 13.86
CA MET A 43 10.42 9.91 14.42
C MET A 43 10.17 8.85 13.32
N LEU A 44 9.40 9.22 12.28
CA LEU A 44 9.15 8.33 11.14
C LEU A 44 10.40 8.09 10.28
N LEU A 45 11.25 9.10 10.12
CA LEU A 45 12.53 8.93 9.44
C LEU A 45 13.45 7.99 10.24
N ALA A 46 13.49 8.15 11.55
CA ALA A 46 14.29 7.32 12.44
C ALA A 46 13.83 5.85 12.41
N SER A 47 12.51 5.58 12.44
CA SER A 47 11.99 4.21 12.32
C SER A 47 12.36 3.57 10.99
N ALA A 48 12.28 4.33 9.89
CA ALA A 48 12.67 3.87 8.56
C ALA A 48 14.16 3.52 8.48
N LEU A 49 15.02 4.40 8.98
CA LEU A 49 16.48 4.18 8.97
C LEU A 49 16.87 3.01 9.88
N ALA A 50 16.25 2.89 11.06
CA ALA A 50 16.50 1.82 12.03
C ALA A 50 16.18 0.45 11.44
N VAL A 51 14.99 0.28 10.88
CA VAL A 51 14.58 -1.03 10.34
C VAL A 51 15.38 -1.42 9.09
N VAL A 52 15.77 -0.46 8.26
CA VAL A 52 16.66 -0.68 7.10
C VAL A 52 18.06 -1.07 7.54
N ARG A 53 18.55 -0.49 8.64
CA ARG A 53 19.88 -0.78 9.17
C ARG A 53 19.94 -2.12 9.91
N SER A 54 18.86 -2.50 10.59
CA SER A 54 18.93 -3.50 11.67
C SER A 54 18.01 -4.71 11.50
N SER A 55 17.32 -4.83 10.36
CA SER A 55 16.57 -6.03 9.99
C SER A 55 16.90 -6.47 8.56
N ASP A 56 16.87 -7.79 8.32
CA ASP A 56 16.97 -8.40 7.01
C ASP A 56 15.59 -8.81 6.48
N LEU A 57 15.52 -9.17 5.21
CA LEU A 57 14.34 -9.71 4.57
C LEU A 57 14.24 -11.22 4.86
N PRO A 58 13.29 -11.69 5.70
CA PRO A 58 13.17 -13.11 6.05
C PRO A 58 12.76 -13.92 4.83
N PRO A 59 13.10 -15.22 4.68
CA PRO A 59 12.74 -16.03 3.50
C PRO A 59 11.25 -16.00 3.08
N GLY A 60 10.34 -15.61 3.98
CA GLY A 60 8.93 -15.32 3.68
C GLY A 60 8.66 -13.96 3.01
N HIS A 61 7.38 -13.68 2.76
CA HIS A 61 6.90 -12.50 2.04
C HIS A 61 6.54 -11.30 2.95
N HIS A 62 6.59 -11.48 4.28
CA HIS A 62 6.31 -10.43 5.26
C HIS A 62 7.45 -10.30 6.25
N GLY A 63 7.93 -9.07 6.46
CA GLY A 63 8.95 -8.74 7.47
C GLY A 63 10.07 -7.84 6.97
N GLY A 64 11.02 -7.59 7.87
CA GLY A 64 12.16 -6.71 7.64
C GLY A 64 11.73 -5.26 7.42
N PRO A 65 12.42 -4.49 6.56
CA PRO A 65 12.05 -3.10 6.30
C PRO A 65 10.73 -2.94 5.53
N LEU A 66 10.17 -4.00 4.94
CA LEU A 66 9.08 -3.89 3.96
C LEU A 66 7.86 -3.11 4.48
N HIS A 67 7.15 -3.63 5.49
CA HIS A 67 5.90 -3.04 5.95
C HIS A 67 6.09 -1.71 6.69
N PRO A 68 7.07 -1.56 7.59
CA PRO A 68 7.34 -0.28 8.23
C PRO A 68 7.60 0.84 7.23
N LEU A 69 8.34 0.59 6.14
CA LEU A 69 8.58 1.59 5.10
C LEU A 69 7.36 1.81 4.21
N ALA A 70 6.71 0.74 3.75
CA ALA A 70 5.55 0.84 2.87
C ALA A 70 4.38 1.60 3.52
N GLY A 71 4.29 1.55 4.86
CA GLY A 71 3.28 2.26 5.64
C GLY A 71 3.54 3.77 5.82
N LEU A 72 4.76 4.27 5.66
CA LEU A 72 5.15 5.64 6.07
C LEU A 72 4.31 6.73 5.41
N HIS A 73 4.00 6.56 4.12
CA HIS A 73 3.16 7.51 3.39
C HIS A 73 1.75 7.59 3.99
N ALA A 74 1.15 6.45 4.35
CA ALA A 74 -0.16 6.43 4.99
C ALA A 74 -0.10 7.00 6.40
N VAL A 75 0.90 6.58 7.19
CA VAL A 75 1.08 6.98 8.59
C VAL A 75 1.20 8.50 8.73
N ARG A 76 2.03 9.18 7.91
CA ARG A 76 2.16 10.64 7.97
C ARG A 76 0.84 11.37 7.72
N HIS A 77 0.05 10.86 6.77
CA HIS A 77 -1.18 11.51 6.32
C HIS A 77 -2.32 11.28 7.30
N ILE A 78 -2.42 10.08 7.86
CA ILE A 78 -3.39 9.78 8.93
C ILE A 78 -3.05 10.59 10.18
N SER A 79 -1.77 10.64 10.57
CA SER A 79 -1.31 11.45 11.71
C SER A 79 -1.66 12.93 11.53
N ALA A 80 -1.49 13.50 10.33
CA ALA A 80 -1.85 14.88 10.04
C ALA A 80 -3.36 15.17 10.00
N ARG A 81 -4.20 14.14 9.75
CA ARG A 81 -5.66 14.27 9.69
C ARG A 81 -6.34 14.06 11.05
N LEU A 82 -5.79 13.18 11.88
CA LEU A 82 -6.33 12.93 13.22
C LEU A 82 -5.97 14.09 14.16
N THR A 83 -6.78 14.27 15.19
CA THR A 83 -6.65 15.37 16.16
C THR A 83 -6.33 14.86 17.55
N GLY A 84 -5.73 15.73 18.37
CA GLY A 84 -5.35 15.41 19.75
C GLY A 84 -4.38 14.23 19.83
N GLU A 85 -4.50 13.45 20.90
CA GLU A 85 -3.67 12.27 21.18
C GLU A 85 -3.70 11.21 20.07
N TYR A 86 -4.84 11.05 19.37
CA TYR A 86 -4.96 10.13 18.23
C TYR A 86 -4.02 10.47 17.06
N ALA A 87 -3.56 11.72 16.94
CA ALA A 87 -2.60 12.12 15.92
C ALA A 87 -1.23 11.41 16.09
N LEU A 88 -0.88 11.00 17.32
CA LEU A 88 0.39 10.34 17.63
C LEU A 88 0.35 8.84 17.35
N LEU A 89 -0.83 8.23 17.46
CA LEU A 89 -1.01 6.78 17.40
C LEU A 89 -0.51 6.13 16.09
N PRO A 90 -0.72 6.70 14.87
CA PRO A 90 -0.12 6.17 13.66
C PRO A 90 1.41 6.06 13.73
N VAL A 91 2.07 7.05 14.34
CA VAL A 91 3.51 7.12 14.47
C VAL A 91 4.01 6.07 15.45
N ILE A 92 3.35 5.96 16.61
CA ILE A 92 3.62 4.93 17.63
C ILE A 92 3.50 3.53 17.02
N GLN A 93 2.43 3.27 16.27
CA GLN A 93 2.19 1.99 15.58
C GLN A 93 3.33 1.66 14.59
N ASN A 94 3.76 2.62 13.77
CA ASN A 94 4.84 2.40 12.83
C ASN A 94 6.18 2.12 13.52
N VAL A 95 6.52 2.89 14.56
CA VAL A 95 7.75 2.71 15.35
C VAL A 95 7.75 1.36 16.05
N ALA A 96 6.62 0.94 16.64
CA ALA A 96 6.48 -0.36 17.28
C ALA A 96 6.66 -1.52 16.30
N VAL A 97 6.10 -1.44 15.08
CA VAL A 97 6.31 -2.49 14.06
C VAL A 97 7.76 -2.52 13.56
N ALA A 98 8.40 -1.35 13.34
CA ALA A 98 9.82 -1.29 13.02
C ALA A 98 10.68 -1.96 14.10
N ASN A 99 10.43 -1.63 15.37
CA ASN A 99 11.11 -2.21 16.52
C ASN A 99 10.87 -3.73 16.66
N LYS A 100 9.61 -4.19 16.47
CA LYS A 100 9.25 -5.62 16.43
C LYS A 100 10.08 -6.36 15.37
N HIS A 101 10.27 -5.77 14.20
CA HIS A 101 11.04 -6.39 13.11
C HIS A 101 12.53 -6.45 13.44
N ILE A 102 13.10 -5.40 14.02
CA ILE A 102 14.50 -5.35 14.46
C ILE A 102 14.79 -6.42 15.52
N HIS A 103 13.88 -6.61 16.47
CA HIS A 103 14.02 -7.57 17.58
C HIS A 103 13.51 -8.98 17.26
N SER A 104 12.99 -9.23 16.06
CA SER A 104 12.50 -10.55 15.69
C SER A 104 13.64 -11.49 15.32
N PRO A 105 13.69 -12.72 15.85
CA PRO A 105 14.72 -13.71 15.47
C PRO A 105 14.63 -14.15 14.00
N ALA A 106 13.52 -13.86 13.31
CA ALA A 106 13.37 -14.16 11.89
C ALA A 106 14.05 -13.13 10.97
N MET A 107 14.35 -11.93 11.49
CA MET A 107 14.75 -10.76 10.69
C MET A 107 15.99 -10.07 11.26
N GLY A 108 16.22 -10.14 12.58
CA GLY A 108 17.38 -9.63 13.27
C GLY A 108 18.08 -10.71 14.12
N PRO A 109 19.31 -10.45 14.59
CA PRO A 109 20.08 -9.25 14.37
C PRO A 109 20.64 -9.18 12.94
N TYR A 110 20.48 -8.03 12.30
CA TYR A 110 21.06 -7.69 11.01
C TYR A 110 21.85 -6.38 11.11
N ALA A 111 22.82 -6.16 10.22
CA ALA A 111 23.51 -4.89 10.12
C ALA A 111 23.75 -4.54 8.65
N LEU A 112 23.16 -3.44 8.20
CA LEU A 112 23.39 -2.91 6.87
C LEU A 112 24.86 -2.49 6.73
N ALA A 113 25.59 -3.20 5.87
CA ALA A 113 26.95 -2.85 5.52
C ALA A 113 27.00 -1.52 4.77
N ASP A 114 28.00 -0.72 5.10
CA ASP A 114 28.38 0.45 4.31
C ASP A 114 28.76 0.02 2.89
N ALA A 115 28.40 0.84 1.91
CA ALA A 115 28.61 0.58 0.50
C ALA A 115 29.01 1.87 -0.21
N LYS A 116 29.92 1.75 -1.18
CA LYS A 116 30.36 2.86 -2.04
C LYS A 116 29.78 2.70 -3.44
N PRO A 117 29.51 3.79 -4.18
CA PRO A 117 29.10 3.69 -5.57
C PRO A 117 30.17 2.92 -6.38
N VAL A 118 29.73 1.96 -7.20
CA VAL A 118 30.57 1.23 -8.16
C VAL A 118 29.88 1.27 -9.52
N SER A 119 30.66 1.34 -10.58
CA SER A 119 30.19 1.37 -11.96
C SER A 119 30.99 0.49 -12.89
N GLU A 120 30.38 0.17 -14.02
CA GLU A 120 31.07 -0.38 -15.17
C GLU A 120 31.57 0.78 -16.04
N ASN A 121 32.88 0.97 -16.11
CA ASN A 121 33.55 1.97 -16.95
C ASN A 121 33.07 3.43 -16.76
N ASP A 122 32.54 3.78 -15.58
CA ASP A 122 31.89 5.09 -15.33
C ASP A 122 30.79 5.43 -16.35
N ASP A 123 30.09 4.39 -16.84
CA ASP A 123 29.02 4.51 -17.82
C ASP A 123 27.66 4.07 -17.22
N VAL A 124 26.63 4.88 -17.45
CA VAL A 124 25.29 4.63 -16.89
C VAL A 124 24.68 3.36 -17.50
N GLU A 125 24.71 3.21 -18.82
CA GLU A 125 24.08 2.08 -19.51
C GLU A 125 24.76 0.74 -19.20
N ALA A 126 26.10 0.72 -19.20
CA ALA A 126 26.88 -0.44 -18.79
C ALA A 126 26.59 -0.82 -17.33
N THR A 127 26.47 0.17 -16.44
CA THR A 127 26.14 -0.07 -15.03
C THR A 127 24.71 -0.56 -14.84
N VAL A 128 23.73 -0.03 -15.59
CA VAL A 128 22.34 -0.54 -15.60
C VAL A 128 22.32 -2.01 -16.05
N LYS A 129 23.08 -2.37 -17.09
CA LYS A 129 23.20 -3.77 -17.54
C LYS A 129 23.81 -4.68 -16.47
N ALA A 130 24.85 -4.22 -15.77
CA ALA A 130 25.44 -4.96 -14.66
C ALA A 130 24.48 -5.09 -13.48
N PHE A 131 23.75 -4.02 -13.13
CA PHE A 131 22.69 -4.02 -12.11
C PHE A 131 21.63 -5.07 -12.43
N ARG A 132 21.04 -5.04 -13.64
CA ARG A 132 20.02 -6.03 -14.07
C ARG A 132 20.57 -7.46 -14.04
N THR A 133 21.84 -7.66 -14.39
CA THR A 133 22.50 -8.98 -14.31
C THR A 133 22.69 -9.45 -12.86
N ALA A 134 23.06 -8.54 -11.95
CA ALA A 134 23.20 -8.84 -10.53
C ALA A 134 21.84 -9.16 -9.88
N VAL A 135 20.79 -8.40 -10.24
CA VAL A 135 19.40 -8.64 -9.79
C VAL A 135 18.93 -10.02 -10.20
N SER A 136 19.11 -10.42 -11.47
CA SER A 136 18.66 -11.74 -11.96
C SER A 136 19.40 -12.93 -11.33
N ARG A 137 20.55 -12.68 -10.70
CA ARG A 137 21.38 -13.67 -9.98
C ARG A 137 21.23 -13.59 -8.46
N GLY A 138 20.41 -12.68 -7.93
CA GLY A 138 20.23 -12.47 -6.50
C GLY A 138 21.46 -11.91 -5.76
N VAL A 139 22.34 -11.20 -6.47
CA VAL A 139 23.58 -10.65 -5.89
C VAL A 139 23.31 -9.26 -5.28
N TYR A 140 22.52 -9.24 -4.21
CA TYR A 140 22.01 -7.99 -3.61
C TYR A 140 23.11 -7.03 -3.14
N ASN A 141 24.26 -7.54 -2.69
CA ASN A 141 25.39 -6.69 -2.29
C ASN A 141 25.95 -5.89 -3.49
N ALA A 142 26.09 -6.52 -4.66
CA ALA A 142 26.51 -5.80 -5.87
C ALA A 142 25.46 -4.79 -6.31
N CYS A 143 24.17 -5.14 -6.18
CA CYS A 143 23.06 -4.24 -6.48
C CYS A 143 23.08 -2.98 -5.60
N ASP A 144 23.42 -3.07 -4.31
CA ASP A 144 23.59 -1.89 -3.44
C ASP A 144 24.64 -0.92 -4.02
N HIS A 145 25.79 -1.43 -4.46
CA HIS A 145 26.87 -0.60 -5.01
C HIS A 145 26.49 0.08 -6.33
N TYR A 146 25.88 -0.67 -7.26
CA TYR A 146 25.41 -0.12 -8.53
C TYR A 146 24.27 0.88 -8.32
N TYR A 147 23.34 0.58 -7.39
CA TYR A 147 22.25 1.49 -7.02
C TYR A 147 22.77 2.85 -6.57
N LEU A 148 23.79 2.87 -5.69
CA LEU A 148 24.38 4.13 -5.22
C LEU A 148 25.00 4.95 -6.34
N TYR A 149 25.68 4.30 -7.29
CA TYR A 149 26.21 4.98 -8.47
C TYR A 149 25.12 5.55 -9.38
N LEU A 150 24.06 4.78 -9.61
CA LEU A 150 22.92 5.20 -10.44
C LEU A 150 22.16 6.36 -9.80
N LEU A 151 22.01 6.36 -8.48
CA LEU A 151 21.36 7.43 -7.71
C LEU A 151 22.08 8.78 -7.85
N GLU A 152 23.40 8.79 -8.09
CA GLU A 152 24.18 10.02 -8.31
C GLU A 152 23.99 10.62 -9.72
N ARG A 153 23.47 9.85 -10.68
CA ARG A 153 23.45 10.19 -12.12
C ARG A 153 22.07 10.22 -12.74
N LEU A 154 21.10 9.58 -12.10
CA LEU A 154 19.72 9.48 -12.56
C LEU A 154 18.80 10.24 -11.62
N SER A 155 17.68 10.72 -12.16
CA SER A 155 16.60 11.27 -11.33
C SER A 155 15.99 10.18 -10.45
N PRO A 156 15.34 10.55 -9.33
CA PRO A 156 14.61 9.58 -8.52
C PRO A 156 13.62 8.75 -9.32
N MET A 157 12.91 9.33 -10.30
CA MET A 157 11.94 8.60 -11.11
C MET A 157 12.61 7.62 -12.09
N GLN A 158 13.74 8.00 -12.68
CA GLN A 158 14.52 7.09 -13.53
C GLN A 158 15.04 5.88 -12.73
N VAL A 159 15.47 6.08 -11.48
CA VAL A 159 15.87 4.97 -10.60
C VAL A 159 14.68 4.10 -10.23
N LEU A 160 13.51 4.69 -9.92
CA LEU A 160 12.28 3.93 -9.68
C LEU A 160 11.90 3.07 -10.89
N GLU A 161 12.00 3.62 -12.10
CA GLU A 161 11.72 2.89 -13.33
C GLU A 161 12.58 1.62 -13.44
N LEU A 162 13.89 1.71 -13.16
CA LEU A 162 14.78 0.54 -13.14
C LEU A 162 14.34 -0.52 -12.12
N LEU A 163 13.82 -0.12 -10.96
CA LEU A 163 13.28 -1.07 -9.98
C LEU A 163 11.97 -1.68 -10.48
N LEU A 164 11.11 -0.89 -11.12
CA LEU A 164 9.81 -1.33 -11.63
C LEU A 164 9.92 -2.26 -12.84
N GLU A 165 10.95 -2.12 -13.68
CA GLU A 165 11.24 -3.08 -14.75
C GLU A 165 11.39 -4.52 -14.22
N VAL A 166 11.81 -4.66 -12.96
CA VAL A 166 11.90 -5.95 -12.26
C VAL A 166 10.65 -6.21 -11.42
N GLY A 167 10.18 -5.18 -10.70
CA GLY A 167 9.07 -5.28 -9.76
C GLY A 167 7.72 -5.55 -10.41
N VAL A 168 7.43 -4.94 -11.57
CA VAL A 168 6.16 -5.11 -12.29
C VAL A 168 5.97 -6.57 -12.73
N PRO A 169 6.92 -7.23 -13.43
CA PRO A 169 6.81 -8.66 -13.72
C PRO A 169 6.69 -9.52 -12.45
N LYS A 170 7.43 -9.18 -11.39
CA LYS A 170 7.41 -9.92 -10.12
C LYS A 170 6.16 -9.72 -9.28
N ASN A 171 5.27 -8.78 -9.63
CA ASN A 171 3.95 -8.65 -9.01
C ASN A 171 3.16 -9.97 -9.05
N GLN A 172 3.40 -10.84 -10.04
CA GLN A 172 2.80 -12.18 -10.13
C GLN A 172 3.19 -13.12 -8.97
N LEU A 173 4.35 -12.89 -8.36
CA LEU A 173 4.90 -13.71 -7.28
C LEU A 173 4.46 -13.22 -5.91
N ASP A 174 4.36 -11.88 -5.77
CA ASP A 174 3.95 -11.17 -4.56
C ASP A 174 3.67 -9.71 -4.95
N ASP A 175 2.50 -9.18 -4.54
CA ASP A 175 2.09 -7.79 -4.71
C ASP A 175 3.17 -6.79 -4.28
N HIS A 176 3.95 -7.14 -3.25
CA HIS A 176 4.96 -6.26 -2.68
C HIS A 176 6.15 -5.99 -3.58
N TYR A 177 6.44 -6.83 -4.59
CA TYR A 177 7.49 -6.52 -5.56
C TYR A 177 7.20 -5.25 -6.35
N PHE A 178 5.92 -4.95 -6.58
CA PHE A 178 5.49 -3.70 -7.15
C PHE A 178 5.24 -2.64 -6.08
N LEU A 179 4.50 -2.97 -5.02
CA LEU A 179 4.08 -1.98 -4.02
C LEU A 179 5.25 -1.38 -3.23
N PHE A 180 6.23 -2.20 -2.84
CA PHE A 180 7.27 -1.78 -1.92
C PHE A 180 8.21 -0.69 -2.50
N PRO A 181 8.72 -0.81 -3.75
CA PRO A 181 9.44 0.29 -4.40
C PRO A 181 8.61 1.57 -4.48
N VAL A 182 7.34 1.48 -4.90
CA VAL A 182 6.48 2.66 -5.08
C VAL A 182 6.19 3.36 -3.75
N PHE A 183 5.80 2.62 -2.71
CA PHE A 183 5.56 3.22 -1.40
C PHE A 183 6.83 3.79 -0.77
N THR A 184 7.99 3.14 -0.97
CA THR A 184 9.28 3.68 -0.51
C THR A 184 9.57 5.03 -1.17
N TRP A 185 9.28 5.16 -2.48
CA TRP A 185 9.43 6.43 -3.18
C TRP A 185 8.49 7.52 -2.67
N ARG A 186 7.22 7.19 -2.42
CA ARG A 186 6.25 8.12 -1.80
C ARG A 186 6.68 8.56 -0.39
N ALA A 187 7.36 7.70 0.34
CA ALA A 187 7.97 8.05 1.62
C ALA A 187 9.17 8.99 1.44
N LEU A 188 10.03 8.76 0.44
CA LEU A 188 11.17 9.63 0.13
C LEU A 188 10.77 11.02 -0.35
N GLU A 189 9.62 11.17 -1.03
CA GLU A 189 9.03 12.50 -1.32
C GLU A 189 8.77 13.31 -0.04
N TYR A 190 8.52 12.65 1.08
CA TYR A 190 8.34 13.31 2.38
C TYR A 190 9.67 13.64 3.07
N PHE A 191 10.58 12.65 3.12
CA PHE A 191 11.81 12.76 3.90
C PHE A 191 12.90 13.57 3.19
N GLY A 192 12.90 13.54 1.86
CA GLY A 192 13.94 14.12 1.02
C GLY A 192 14.80 13.04 0.38
N TRP A 193 15.24 13.31 -0.85
CA TRP A 193 15.99 12.37 -1.69
C TRP A 193 17.40 12.07 -1.16
N ASP A 194 17.95 12.88 -0.27
CA ASP A 194 19.24 12.61 0.39
C ASP A 194 19.25 11.29 1.19
N TYR A 195 18.07 10.84 1.64
CA TYR A 195 17.91 9.57 2.33
C TYR A 195 17.71 8.37 1.40
N ALA A 196 17.56 8.58 0.09
CA ALA A 196 17.39 7.49 -0.89
C ALA A 196 18.59 6.53 -0.86
N LYS A 197 19.82 7.03 -0.67
CA LYS A 197 21.04 6.22 -0.52
C LYS A 197 20.99 5.22 0.64
N TYR A 198 20.12 5.46 1.62
CA TYR A 198 19.90 4.55 2.75
C TYR A 198 18.62 3.74 2.55
N ILE A 199 17.48 4.42 2.49
CA ILE A 199 16.15 3.81 2.51
C ILE A 199 15.88 3.03 1.20
N GLY A 200 16.31 3.56 0.06
CA GLY A 200 16.11 2.94 -1.25
C GLY A 200 16.87 1.62 -1.46
N ARG A 201 17.85 1.30 -0.59
CA ARG A 201 18.54 -0.01 -0.61
C ARG A 201 17.61 -1.16 -0.23
N ALA A 202 16.59 -0.92 0.60
CA ALA A 202 15.64 -1.95 1.00
C ALA A 202 14.81 -2.51 -0.17
N PRO A 203 14.11 -1.69 -1.00
CA PRO A 203 13.43 -2.21 -2.17
C PRO A 203 14.40 -2.79 -3.22
N VAL A 204 15.62 -2.27 -3.36
CA VAL A 204 16.67 -2.89 -4.22
C VAL A 204 16.93 -4.34 -3.81
N ARG A 205 17.14 -4.58 -2.52
CA ARG A 205 17.34 -5.94 -1.99
C ARG A 205 16.10 -6.79 -2.15
N TYR A 206 14.91 -6.22 -1.97
CA TYR A 206 13.66 -6.95 -2.16
C TYR A 206 13.53 -7.49 -3.59
N ILE A 207 13.71 -6.64 -4.60
CA ILE A 207 13.56 -7.06 -6.01
C ILE A 207 14.65 -8.05 -6.46
N THR A 208 15.78 -8.15 -5.75
CA THR A 208 16.85 -9.12 -6.06
C THR A 208 16.54 -10.55 -5.62
N ARG A 209 15.51 -10.77 -4.80
CA ARG A 209 15.20 -12.10 -4.29
C ARG A 209 14.80 -13.05 -5.43
N PRO A 210 15.23 -14.32 -5.41
CA PRO A 210 14.65 -15.34 -6.28
C PRO A 210 13.16 -15.54 -5.90
N THR A 211 12.29 -16.02 -6.80
CA THR A 211 12.50 -16.53 -8.16
C THR A 211 12.30 -15.46 -9.25
N ASN A 212 12.68 -15.79 -10.49
CA ASN A 212 12.32 -14.96 -11.64
C ASN A 212 10.83 -15.17 -11.99
N PRO A 213 10.10 -14.11 -12.38
CA PRO A 213 8.70 -14.22 -12.76
C PRO A 213 8.54 -14.84 -14.14
N ALA A 214 7.30 -15.21 -14.48
CA ALA A 214 6.98 -15.55 -15.86
C ALA A 214 7.11 -14.31 -16.77
N MET A 215 7.37 -14.56 -18.05
CA MET A 215 7.43 -13.50 -19.06
C MET A 215 6.06 -12.83 -19.22
N MET A 216 6.03 -11.51 -19.44
CA MET A 216 4.80 -10.73 -19.62
C MET A 216 4.25 -10.78 -21.05
N ILE A 217 4.30 -11.95 -21.70
CA ILE A 217 3.96 -12.11 -23.13
C ILE A 217 2.54 -11.62 -23.42
N ASP A 218 1.58 -11.96 -22.57
CA ASP A 218 0.17 -11.59 -22.78
C ASP A 218 -0.03 -10.07 -22.69
N VAL A 219 0.61 -9.42 -21.71
CA VAL A 219 0.54 -7.95 -21.55
C VAL A 219 1.23 -7.24 -22.71
N ASP A 220 2.41 -7.70 -23.14
CA ASP A 220 3.10 -7.11 -24.28
C ASP A 220 2.29 -7.30 -25.59
N ASN A 221 1.60 -8.44 -25.73
CA ASN A 221 0.68 -8.68 -26.84
C ASN A 221 -0.53 -7.74 -26.81
N LEU A 222 -1.10 -7.45 -25.64
CA LEU A 222 -2.18 -6.46 -25.50
C LEU A 222 -1.72 -5.06 -25.90
N ILE A 223 -0.55 -4.63 -25.40
CA ILE A 223 0.05 -3.34 -25.75
C ILE A 223 0.21 -3.21 -27.27
N LYS A 224 0.70 -4.27 -27.92
CA LYS A 224 0.86 -4.31 -29.37
C LYS A 224 -0.48 -4.35 -30.12
N LYS A 225 -1.42 -5.19 -29.68
CA LYS A 225 -2.75 -5.38 -30.31
C LYS A 225 -3.53 -4.07 -30.37
N TYR A 226 -3.44 -3.25 -29.33
CA TYR A 226 -4.12 -1.96 -29.24
C TYR A 226 -3.22 -0.77 -29.60
N GLU A 227 -1.98 -1.03 -30.05
CA GLU A 227 -1.00 -0.02 -30.49
C GLU A 227 -0.76 1.07 -29.41
N LEU A 228 -0.74 0.67 -28.13
CA LEU A 228 -0.75 1.60 -27.01
C LEU A 228 0.55 2.40 -26.85
N LEU A 229 1.65 1.97 -27.49
CA LEU A 229 2.90 2.73 -27.53
C LEU A 229 2.98 3.66 -28.73
N GLU A 230 2.34 3.28 -29.84
CA GLU A 230 2.40 3.96 -31.13
C GLU A 230 1.33 5.04 -31.28
N ARG A 231 0.18 4.86 -30.62
CA ARG A 231 -0.93 5.82 -30.67
C ARG A 231 -0.70 7.03 -29.79
N ASP A 232 -1.35 8.14 -30.13
CA ASP A 232 -1.40 9.30 -29.25
C ASP A 232 -2.45 9.07 -28.15
N LEU A 233 -1.99 8.61 -26.99
CA LEU A 233 -2.85 8.37 -25.83
C LEU A 233 -3.01 9.67 -25.04
N ARG A 234 -4.26 10.07 -24.83
CA ARG A 234 -4.60 11.12 -23.87
C ARG A 234 -4.11 10.70 -22.48
N VAL A 235 -3.32 11.55 -21.81
CA VAL A 235 -2.82 11.25 -20.46
C VAL A 235 -3.84 11.67 -19.41
N LYS A 236 -4.29 12.93 -19.47
CA LYS A 236 -5.16 13.54 -18.47
C LYS A 236 -6.63 13.26 -18.73
N THR A 237 -7.37 12.88 -17.69
CA THR A 237 -8.82 12.66 -17.81
C THR A 237 -9.62 13.97 -17.88
N GLY A 238 -10.89 13.88 -18.25
CA GLY A 238 -11.84 15.00 -18.23
C GLY A 238 -13.29 14.55 -18.06
N ASP A 239 -14.19 15.52 -17.92
CA ASP A 239 -15.62 15.27 -17.68
C ASP A 239 -16.28 14.50 -18.82
N ASP A 240 -15.77 14.67 -20.05
CA ASP A 240 -16.21 13.99 -21.26
C ASP A 240 -16.03 12.46 -21.21
N GLU A 241 -15.17 11.96 -20.32
CA GLU A 241 -14.90 10.54 -20.16
C GLU A 241 -15.80 9.86 -19.11
N THR A 242 -16.70 10.58 -18.45
CA THR A 242 -17.51 10.06 -17.32
C THR A 242 -18.26 8.79 -17.64
N ASP A 243 -18.94 8.73 -18.79
CA ASP A 243 -19.70 7.55 -19.16
C ASP A 243 -18.79 6.36 -19.50
N ALA A 244 -17.65 6.61 -20.15
CA ALA A 244 -16.69 5.58 -20.49
C ALA A 244 -16.02 4.98 -19.24
N ILE A 245 -15.65 5.83 -18.29
CA ILE A 245 -15.03 5.42 -17.01
C ILE A 245 -16.04 4.67 -16.14
N THR A 246 -17.29 5.13 -16.10
CA THR A 246 -18.37 4.43 -15.39
C THR A 246 -18.58 3.04 -15.98
N ARG A 247 -18.66 2.91 -17.31
CA ARG A 247 -18.79 1.61 -17.98
C ARG A 247 -17.61 0.68 -17.69
N LEU A 248 -16.38 1.17 -17.77
CA LEU A 248 -15.19 0.38 -17.48
C LEU A 248 -15.17 -0.08 -16.01
N ALA A 249 -15.44 0.82 -15.06
CA ALA A 249 -15.50 0.49 -13.64
C ALA A 249 -16.57 -0.57 -13.34
N ASP A 250 -17.73 -0.47 -13.98
CA ASP A 250 -18.81 -1.43 -13.84
C ASP A 250 -18.48 -2.80 -14.46
N GLN A 251 -17.81 -2.82 -15.61
CA GLN A 251 -17.32 -4.06 -16.23
C GLN A 251 -16.30 -4.77 -15.33
N ILE A 252 -15.31 -4.03 -14.83
CA ILE A 252 -14.30 -4.56 -13.89
C ILE A 252 -14.97 -5.04 -12.60
N GLY A 253 -15.89 -4.25 -12.03
CA GLY A 253 -16.61 -4.59 -10.81
C GLY A 253 -17.43 -5.87 -10.91
N ARG A 254 -17.96 -6.21 -12.09
CA ARG A 254 -18.74 -7.43 -12.35
C ARG A 254 -17.89 -8.61 -12.82
N CYS A 255 -16.59 -8.42 -13.00
CA CYS A 255 -15.69 -9.45 -13.49
C CYS A 255 -15.56 -10.61 -12.47
N ASN A 256 -15.62 -11.85 -12.96
CA ASN A 256 -15.40 -13.07 -12.17
C ASN A 256 -14.07 -13.75 -12.48
N ASP A 257 -13.49 -13.45 -13.64
CA ASP A 257 -12.16 -13.91 -14.01
C ASP A 257 -11.24 -12.70 -14.21
N PHE A 258 -10.45 -12.38 -13.19
CA PHE A 258 -9.59 -11.20 -13.22
C PHE A 258 -8.54 -11.26 -14.32
N ALA A 259 -8.30 -12.41 -14.95
CA ALA A 259 -7.49 -12.53 -16.15
C ALA A 259 -8.04 -11.75 -17.36
N GLU A 260 -9.33 -11.41 -17.37
CA GLU A 260 -9.98 -10.62 -18.42
C GLU A 260 -9.72 -9.11 -18.28
N ILE A 261 -9.44 -8.63 -17.06
CA ILE A 261 -9.31 -7.19 -16.75
C ILE A 261 -8.22 -6.49 -17.58
N PRO A 262 -7.02 -7.06 -17.80
CA PRO A 262 -6.01 -6.44 -18.65
C PRO A 262 -6.50 -6.14 -20.07
N GLU A 263 -7.27 -7.05 -20.68
CA GLU A 263 -7.87 -6.82 -22.00
C GLU A 263 -8.91 -5.69 -21.94
N MET A 264 -9.75 -5.62 -20.90
CA MET A 264 -10.71 -4.52 -20.71
C MET A 264 -10.00 -3.16 -20.63
N LEU A 265 -8.90 -3.07 -19.88
CA LEU A 265 -8.11 -1.84 -19.74
C LEU A 265 -7.43 -1.45 -21.06
N ALA A 266 -6.81 -2.42 -21.75
CA ALA A 266 -6.14 -2.18 -23.03
C ALA A 266 -7.14 -1.76 -24.12
N HIS A 267 -8.32 -2.38 -24.16
CA HIS A 267 -9.41 -1.99 -25.04
C HIS A 267 -9.90 -0.57 -24.77
N ALA A 268 -10.13 -0.21 -23.50
CA ALA A 268 -10.58 1.14 -23.15
C ALA A 268 -9.57 2.22 -23.59
N LEU A 269 -8.27 1.98 -23.38
CA LEU A 269 -7.21 2.86 -23.90
C LEU A 269 -7.21 2.92 -25.43
N GLY A 270 -7.38 1.77 -26.10
CA GLY A 270 -7.47 1.68 -27.56
C GLY A 270 -8.68 2.39 -28.16
N ASP A 271 -9.77 2.51 -27.41
CA ASP A 271 -10.98 3.27 -27.77
C ASP A 271 -10.85 4.78 -27.50
N GLY A 272 -9.71 5.21 -26.97
CA GLY A 272 -9.40 6.63 -26.75
C GLY A 272 -9.63 7.11 -25.33
N LEU A 273 -9.93 6.22 -24.37
CA LEU A 273 -9.95 6.59 -22.96
C LEU A 273 -8.56 7.01 -22.49
N SER A 274 -8.48 8.06 -21.69
CA SER A 274 -7.22 8.56 -21.16
C SER A 274 -6.54 7.58 -20.22
N LEU A 275 -5.23 7.74 -20.03
CA LEU A 275 -4.45 6.95 -19.09
C LEU A 275 -4.96 7.12 -17.65
N GLU A 276 -5.17 8.38 -17.22
CA GLU A 276 -5.73 8.67 -15.90
C GLU A 276 -7.17 8.17 -15.75
N GLY A 277 -8.00 8.30 -16.78
CA GLY A 277 -9.38 7.82 -16.77
C GLY A 277 -9.47 6.29 -16.70
N THR A 278 -8.58 5.59 -17.40
CA THR A 278 -8.45 4.13 -17.31
C THR A 278 -8.00 3.70 -15.90
N GLY A 279 -7.05 4.43 -15.31
CA GLY A 279 -6.63 4.21 -13.92
C GLY A 279 -7.75 4.47 -12.91
N GLU A 280 -8.58 5.50 -13.11
CA GLU A 280 -9.77 5.76 -12.32
C GLU A 280 -10.80 4.62 -12.46
N GLY A 281 -11.08 4.19 -13.69
CA GLY A 281 -11.96 3.04 -13.95
C GLY A 281 -11.49 1.76 -13.24
N LEU A 282 -10.19 1.48 -13.27
CA LEU A 282 -9.59 0.37 -12.52
C LEU A 282 -9.78 0.52 -11.00
N SER A 283 -9.54 1.70 -10.45
CA SER A 283 -9.64 1.92 -9.00
C SER A 283 -11.08 1.80 -8.49
N VAL A 284 -12.02 2.41 -9.21
CA VAL A 284 -13.45 2.35 -8.91
C VAL A 284 -13.97 0.92 -9.07
N GLY A 285 -13.63 0.26 -10.18
CA GLY A 285 -13.98 -1.14 -10.43
C GLY A 285 -13.37 -2.09 -9.41
N GLY A 286 -12.10 -1.88 -9.04
CA GLY A 286 -11.41 -2.61 -7.98
C GLY A 286 -12.12 -2.47 -6.63
N SER A 287 -12.62 -1.27 -6.29
CA SER A 287 -13.41 -1.08 -5.07
C SER A 287 -14.72 -1.89 -5.11
N THR A 288 -15.38 -1.97 -6.26
CA THR A 288 -16.54 -2.87 -6.45
C THR A 288 -16.15 -4.34 -6.32
N VAL A 289 -15.01 -4.76 -6.89
CA VAL A 289 -14.49 -6.14 -6.72
C VAL A 289 -14.23 -6.44 -5.25
N PHE A 290 -13.63 -5.50 -4.51
CA PHE A 290 -13.41 -5.63 -3.07
C PHE A 290 -14.74 -5.79 -2.32
N LEU A 291 -15.75 -4.98 -2.62
CA LEU A 291 -17.09 -5.11 -2.03
C LEU A 291 -17.75 -6.47 -2.32
N ARG A 292 -17.39 -7.11 -3.44
CA ARG A 292 -17.84 -8.47 -3.77
C ARG A 292 -17.01 -9.57 -3.10
N SER A 293 -15.85 -9.25 -2.54
CA SER A 293 -15.01 -10.19 -1.80
C SER A 293 -15.77 -10.74 -0.59
N LEU A 294 -15.94 -12.05 -0.54
CA LEU A 294 -16.44 -12.79 0.62
C LEU A 294 -15.28 -13.27 1.50
N THR A 295 -14.06 -12.79 1.26
CA THR A 295 -12.91 -13.19 2.08
C THR A 295 -12.92 -12.45 3.41
N GLY A 296 -12.42 -13.13 4.44
CA GLY A 296 -12.05 -12.52 5.71
C GLY A 296 -10.56 -12.21 5.78
N ASN A 297 -9.82 -12.34 4.68
CA ASN A 297 -8.37 -12.11 4.64
C ASN A 297 -8.11 -10.60 4.62
N PRO A 298 -7.32 -10.05 5.57
CA PRO A 298 -6.98 -8.61 5.57
C PRO A 298 -6.15 -8.16 4.36
N MET A 299 -5.55 -9.08 3.61
CA MET A 299 -4.61 -8.76 2.54
C MET A 299 -5.28 -8.46 1.19
N ASP A 300 -6.57 -8.78 1.03
CA ASP A 300 -7.33 -8.45 -0.18
C ASP A 300 -7.48 -6.94 -0.41
N VAL A 301 -7.12 -6.13 0.59
CA VAL A 301 -6.92 -4.67 0.48
C VAL A 301 -5.94 -4.27 -0.63
N HIS A 302 -5.07 -5.20 -1.09
CA HIS A 302 -4.21 -4.98 -2.24
C HIS A 302 -4.95 -4.72 -3.55
N ILE A 303 -6.23 -5.08 -3.65
CA ILE A 303 -7.13 -4.65 -4.72
C ILE A 303 -7.13 -3.11 -4.80
N ASN A 304 -7.33 -2.42 -3.67
CA ASN A 304 -7.37 -0.96 -3.62
C ASN A 304 -5.97 -0.34 -3.56
N THR A 305 -5.07 -0.84 -2.70
CA THR A 305 -3.73 -0.24 -2.59
C THR A 305 -2.92 -0.41 -3.88
N GLY A 306 -3.10 -1.53 -4.58
CA GLY A 306 -2.51 -1.79 -5.89
C GLY A 306 -3.05 -0.90 -7.00
N ALA A 307 -4.34 -0.55 -6.97
CA ALA A 307 -4.91 0.40 -7.94
C ALA A 307 -4.42 1.83 -7.66
N ASN A 308 -4.44 2.28 -6.39
CA ASN A 308 -3.99 3.61 -5.99
C ASN A 308 -2.51 3.87 -6.34
N THR A 309 -1.63 2.93 -6.04
CA THR A 309 -0.20 3.04 -6.38
C THR A 309 0.03 3.09 -7.89
N ARG A 310 -0.75 2.35 -8.68
CA ARG A 310 -0.71 2.46 -10.15
C ARG A 310 -1.17 3.84 -10.61
N ARG A 311 -2.27 4.39 -10.08
CA ARG A 311 -2.73 5.75 -10.39
C ARG A 311 -1.66 6.80 -10.09
N TYR A 312 -0.95 6.67 -8.96
CA TYR A 312 0.21 7.52 -8.66
C TYR A 312 1.28 7.46 -9.76
N LEU A 313 1.62 6.26 -10.26
CA LEU A 313 2.60 6.12 -11.35
C LEU A 313 2.13 6.73 -12.68
N LEU A 314 0.84 6.62 -13.01
CA LEU A 314 0.29 7.19 -14.24
C LEU A 314 0.52 8.71 -14.30
N GLY A 315 0.43 9.37 -13.14
CA GLY A 315 0.66 10.80 -12.98
C GLY A 315 2.13 11.24 -13.03
N GLN A 316 3.11 10.33 -12.98
CA GLN A 316 4.53 10.69 -12.95
C GLN A 316 5.07 11.04 -14.34
N PRO A 317 5.53 12.28 -14.62
CA PRO A 317 5.88 12.70 -15.97
C PRO A 317 7.13 12.03 -16.53
N GLU A 318 8.10 11.69 -15.67
CA GLU A 318 9.39 11.12 -16.08
C GLU A 318 9.35 9.61 -16.35
N LEU A 319 8.33 8.89 -15.84
CA LEU A 319 8.20 7.46 -16.08
C LEU A 319 7.78 7.18 -17.52
N SER A 320 8.42 6.21 -18.15
CA SER A 320 8.09 5.84 -19.53
C SER A 320 6.65 5.36 -19.67
N ARG A 321 6.07 5.60 -20.85
CA ARG A 321 4.74 5.09 -21.18
C ARG A 321 4.68 3.56 -21.05
N ARG A 322 5.75 2.86 -21.43
CA ARG A 322 5.84 1.41 -21.37
C ARG A 322 5.68 0.90 -19.94
N ILE A 323 6.43 1.42 -18.97
CA ILE A 323 6.34 0.93 -17.60
C ILE A 323 4.97 1.24 -16.97
N LYS A 324 4.39 2.40 -17.30
CA LYS A 324 3.02 2.76 -16.87
C LYS A 324 1.98 1.77 -17.39
N LEU A 325 2.02 1.45 -18.68
CA LEU A 325 1.09 0.49 -19.31
C LEU A 325 1.28 -0.90 -18.72
N GLN A 326 2.52 -1.38 -18.61
CA GLN A 326 2.80 -2.70 -18.02
C GLN A 326 2.32 -2.77 -16.56
N ALA A 327 2.61 -1.75 -15.74
CA ALA A 327 2.14 -1.70 -14.36
C ALA A 327 0.60 -1.75 -14.30
N LEU A 328 -0.08 -0.94 -15.11
CA LEU A 328 -1.54 -0.87 -15.18
C LEU A 328 -2.16 -2.23 -15.56
N LEU A 329 -1.66 -2.84 -16.63
CA LEU A 329 -2.17 -4.11 -17.17
C LEU A 329 -1.79 -5.34 -16.34
N MET A 330 -0.88 -5.21 -15.38
CA MET A 330 -0.46 -6.29 -14.47
C MET A 330 -1.19 -6.26 -13.11
N TRP A 331 -2.15 -5.36 -12.90
CA TRP A 331 -2.84 -5.20 -11.61
C TRP A 331 -3.42 -6.50 -11.04
N ASN A 332 -4.06 -7.29 -11.88
CA ASN A 332 -4.73 -8.54 -11.52
C ASN A 332 -3.79 -9.70 -11.16
N THR A 333 -2.47 -9.51 -11.22
CA THR A 333 -1.52 -10.62 -11.10
C THR A 333 -1.07 -10.93 -9.68
N GLY A 334 -1.23 -9.97 -8.77
CA GLY A 334 -0.87 -10.11 -7.36
C GLY A 334 -1.58 -11.30 -6.70
N PRO A 335 -0.88 -12.17 -5.97
CA PRO A 335 -1.51 -13.28 -5.26
C PRO A 335 -2.65 -12.84 -4.33
N GLU A 336 -2.51 -11.72 -3.63
CA GLU A 336 -3.53 -11.23 -2.69
C GLU A 336 -4.75 -10.66 -3.42
N VAL A 337 -4.54 -10.04 -4.58
CA VAL A 337 -5.63 -9.66 -5.51
C VAL A 337 -6.34 -10.90 -6.06
N ARG A 338 -5.59 -11.86 -6.60
CA ARG A 338 -6.15 -13.06 -7.24
C ARG A 338 -6.90 -13.97 -6.27
N MET A 339 -6.50 -13.99 -5.01
CA MET A 339 -7.13 -14.86 -4.03
C MET A 339 -8.61 -14.50 -3.83
N ALA A 340 -8.97 -13.21 -3.90
CA ALA A 340 -10.36 -12.76 -3.78
C ALA A 340 -11.27 -13.36 -4.87
N GLN A 341 -10.74 -13.62 -6.07
CA GLN A 341 -11.49 -14.24 -7.18
C GLN A 341 -12.14 -15.58 -6.81
N ARG A 342 -11.55 -16.32 -5.88
CA ARG A 342 -12.06 -17.64 -5.45
C ARG A 342 -13.34 -17.56 -4.63
N MET A 343 -13.67 -16.37 -4.11
CA MET A 343 -14.75 -16.17 -3.14
C MET A 343 -15.46 -14.84 -3.42
N LEU A 344 -16.12 -14.73 -4.57
CA LEU A 344 -16.90 -13.54 -4.95
C LEU A 344 -18.40 -13.75 -4.75
N ALA A 345 -19.08 -12.71 -4.29
CA ALA A 345 -20.53 -12.58 -4.39
C ALA A 345 -20.95 -12.44 -5.87
N PRO A 346 -22.10 -13.00 -6.29
CA PRO A 346 -22.48 -13.05 -7.70
C PRO A 346 -22.94 -11.72 -8.30
N ASP A 347 -23.36 -10.75 -7.48
CA ASP A 347 -24.01 -9.51 -7.94
C ASP A 347 -23.39 -8.25 -7.29
N ILE A 348 -24.03 -7.09 -7.51
CA ILE A 348 -23.68 -5.76 -6.97
C ILE A 348 -23.68 -5.80 -5.44
N GLN A 349 -22.60 -5.26 -4.85
CA GLN A 349 -22.43 -5.12 -3.41
C GLN A 349 -22.17 -3.65 -3.04
N PRO A 350 -22.71 -3.15 -1.91
CA PRO A 350 -23.69 -3.83 -1.04
C PRO A 350 -25.02 -4.12 -1.76
N GLU A 351 -25.70 -5.19 -1.36
CA GLU A 351 -26.99 -5.62 -1.91
C GLU A 351 -28.01 -4.44 -1.91
N PRO A 352 -28.52 -3.99 -3.07
CA PRO A 352 -29.40 -2.82 -3.14
C PRO A 352 -30.65 -2.96 -2.25
N ASP A 353 -31.26 -4.14 -2.23
CA ASP A 353 -32.41 -4.44 -1.38
C ASP A 353 -32.04 -4.30 0.11
N ARG A 354 -30.88 -4.81 0.53
CA ARG A 354 -30.40 -4.67 1.92
C ARG A 354 -30.30 -3.21 2.32
N VAL A 355 -29.74 -2.36 1.44
CA VAL A 355 -29.63 -0.91 1.69
C VAL A 355 -31.02 -0.26 1.76
N ALA A 356 -31.95 -0.66 0.89
CA ALA A 356 -33.31 -0.13 0.86
C ALA A 356 -34.15 -0.52 2.10
N TYR A 357 -33.87 -1.67 2.73
CA TYR A 357 -34.54 -2.10 3.96
C TYR A 357 -34.00 -1.44 5.23
N LEU A 358 -32.89 -0.70 5.18
CA LEU A 358 -32.37 0.00 6.35
C LEU A 358 -33.34 1.13 6.76
N PRO A 359 -33.63 1.28 8.06
CA PRO A 359 -34.39 2.45 8.50
C PRO A 359 -33.59 3.72 8.21
N SER A 360 -34.30 4.80 7.91
CA SER A 360 -33.70 6.13 7.79
C SER A 360 -32.99 6.49 9.10
N ARG A 361 -31.76 6.98 8.99
CA ARG A 361 -30.91 7.39 10.11
C ARG A 361 -30.26 8.71 9.75
N THR A 362 -30.03 9.54 10.76
CA THR A 362 -29.21 10.74 10.65
C THR A 362 -27.74 10.38 10.44
N GLN A 363 -26.91 11.37 10.12
CA GLN A 363 -25.47 11.20 9.96
C GLN A 363 -24.83 10.58 11.21
N ASP A 364 -25.13 11.14 12.39
CA ASP A 364 -24.54 10.71 13.67
C ASP A 364 -25.00 9.29 14.03
N GLU A 365 -26.29 8.97 13.85
CA GLU A 365 -26.80 7.61 14.08
C GLU A 365 -26.15 6.56 13.16
N LEU A 366 -25.80 6.91 11.92
CA LEU A 366 -25.07 5.99 11.04
C LEU A 366 -23.63 5.81 11.46
N LEU A 367 -22.94 6.89 11.86
CA LEU A 367 -21.56 6.80 12.35
C LEU A 367 -21.49 5.94 13.61
N ASP A 368 -22.40 6.19 14.55
CA ASP A 368 -22.49 5.42 15.80
C ASP A 368 -22.78 3.94 15.51
N GLU A 369 -23.73 3.62 14.62
CA GLU A 369 -24.06 2.24 14.28
C GLU A 369 -22.89 1.54 13.55
N ILE A 370 -22.22 2.20 12.60
CA ILE A 370 -21.06 1.64 11.90
C ILE A 370 -19.93 1.37 12.89
N GLY A 371 -19.60 2.35 13.74
CA GLY A 371 -18.55 2.23 14.76
C GLY A 371 -18.85 1.10 15.74
N ALA A 372 -20.05 1.10 16.33
CA ALA A 372 -20.48 0.08 17.29
C ALA A 372 -20.56 -1.31 16.66
N LEU A 373 -20.90 -1.43 15.37
CA LEU A 373 -20.87 -2.70 14.66
C LEU A 373 -19.43 -3.21 14.52
N ILE A 374 -18.51 -2.37 14.04
CA ILE A 374 -17.09 -2.74 13.87
C ILE A 374 -16.47 -3.11 15.23
N ASP A 375 -16.74 -2.34 16.29
CA ASP A 375 -16.20 -2.59 17.63
C ASP A 375 -16.67 -3.93 18.24
N ARG A 376 -17.83 -4.45 17.83
CA ARG A 376 -18.38 -5.72 18.29
C ARG A 376 -17.85 -6.93 17.51
N LEU A 377 -17.23 -6.72 16.34
CA LEU A 377 -16.69 -7.82 15.54
C LEU A 377 -15.52 -8.47 16.28
N PRO A 378 -15.37 -9.81 16.18
CA PRO A 378 -14.37 -10.52 16.96
C PRO A 378 -12.95 -10.06 16.64
N VAL A 379 -12.21 -9.78 17.70
CA VAL A 379 -10.78 -9.44 17.72
C VAL A 379 -10.00 -10.52 18.48
N GLY A 380 -8.74 -10.76 18.11
CA GLY A 380 -7.76 -11.52 18.90
C GLY A 380 -7.89 -13.04 18.83
N GLU A 381 -7.87 -13.70 19.99
CA GLU A 381 -7.78 -15.17 20.15
C GLU A 381 -8.96 -15.98 19.58
N ARG A 382 -9.96 -15.31 18.99
CA ARG A 382 -11.10 -15.94 18.30
C ARG A 382 -10.87 -16.12 16.79
N LEU A 383 -9.67 -15.81 16.29
CA LEU A 383 -9.33 -15.97 14.88
C LEU A 383 -9.32 -17.46 14.48
N PRO A 384 -9.77 -17.81 13.26
CA PRO A 384 -9.69 -19.18 12.79
C PRO A 384 -8.24 -19.66 12.78
N THR A 385 -8.00 -20.88 13.28
CA THR A 385 -6.67 -21.51 13.22
C THR A 385 -6.25 -21.92 11.80
N ALA A 386 -7.20 -21.92 10.87
CA ALA A 386 -6.96 -22.15 9.45
C ALA A 386 -6.20 -20.96 8.82
N GLY A 387 -5.47 -21.18 7.73
CA GLY A 387 -4.72 -20.10 7.06
C GLY A 387 -5.63 -18.97 6.55
N LEU A 388 -5.09 -17.75 6.46
CA LEU A 388 -5.82 -16.54 6.04
C LEU A 388 -6.63 -16.73 4.76
N ALA A 389 -6.11 -17.52 3.81
CA ALA A 389 -6.75 -17.78 2.53
C ALA A 389 -8.09 -18.53 2.62
N SER A 390 -8.42 -19.16 3.75
CA SER A 390 -9.72 -19.81 3.96
C SER A 390 -10.68 -18.97 4.81
N TRP A 391 -10.27 -17.79 5.28
CA TRP A 391 -11.13 -16.94 6.11
C TRP A 391 -12.23 -16.35 5.26
N ARG A 392 -13.44 -16.29 5.82
CA ARG A 392 -14.64 -15.74 5.17
C ARG A 392 -15.16 -14.56 5.97
N SER A 393 -15.66 -13.54 5.28
CA SER A 393 -16.38 -12.45 5.92
C SER A 393 -17.72 -12.93 6.47
N THR A 394 -18.18 -12.30 7.55
CA THR A 394 -19.45 -12.60 8.18
C THR A 394 -20.57 -11.71 7.60
N ASP A 395 -21.83 -11.97 7.96
CA ASP A 395 -22.93 -11.13 7.46
C ASP A 395 -22.87 -9.70 8.02
N GLU A 396 -22.31 -9.53 9.23
CA GLU A 396 -22.09 -8.23 9.85
C GLU A 396 -21.14 -7.34 9.03
N VAL A 397 -20.16 -7.92 8.34
CA VAL A 397 -19.29 -7.18 7.41
C VAL A 397 -20.11 -6.59 6.25
N LYS A 398 -21.05 -7.38 5.70
CA LYS A 398 -21.98 -6.89 4.66
C LYS A 398 -22.91 -5.81 5.19
N GLN A 399 -23.35 -5.96 6.43
CA GLN A 399 -24.18 -4.96 7.11
C GLN A 399 -23.43 -3.63 7.29
N ALA A 400 -22.16 -3.67 7.68
CA ALA A 400 -21.32 -2.47 7.79
C ALA A 400 -21.19 -1.75 6.44
N ALA A 401 -20.95 -2.51 5.36
CA ALA A 401 -20.90 -1.94 4.01
C ALA A 401 -22.25 -1.34 3.57
N ALA A 402 -23.38 -1.99 3.90
CA ALA A 402 -24.72 -1.47 3.59
C ALA A 402 -25.02 -0.14 4.33
N LEU A 403 -24.66 -0.04 5.60
CA LEU A 403 -24.77 1.22 6.38
C LEU A 403 -23.92 2.33 5.76
N ALA A 404 -22.71 2.02 5.32
CA ALA A 404 -21.84 2.97 4.62
C ALA A 404 -22.43 3.40 3.27
N GLN A 405 -23.09 2.50 2.55
CA GLN A 405 -23.77 2.84 1.31
C GLN A 405 -24.98 3.76 1.56
N GLN A 406 -25.74 3.52 2.65
CA GLN A 406 -26.80 4.44 3.07
C GLN A 406 -26.22 5.84 3.39
N TYR A 407 -25.08 5.90 4.10
CA TYR A 407 -24.38 7.14 4.40
C TYR A 407 -24.05 7.94 3.13
N GLY A 408 -23.48 7.26 2.13
CA GLY A 408 -23.17 7.86 0.83
C GLY A 408 -24.42 8.29 0.04
N ASN A 409 -25.48 7.48 0.04
CA ASN A 409 -26.76 7.79 -0.63
C ASN A 409 -27.45 9.02 -0.04
N CYS A 410 -27.31 9.24 1.27
CA CYS A 410 -27.84 10.42 1.95
C CYS A 410 -27.02 11.69 1.68
N GLY A 411 -25.87 11.59 1.02
CA GLY A 411 -25.01 12.74 0.73
C GLY A 411 -24.41 13.37 1.98
N TYR A 412 -24.22 12.58 3.05
CA TYR A 412 -23.63 13.05 4.29
C TYR A 412 -22.15 13.42 4.15
N ASP A 413 -21.65 14.20 5.10
CA ASP A 413 -20.27 14.69 5.08
C ASP A 413 -19.28 13.51 5.18
N PRO A 414 -18.37 13.31 4.21
CA PRO A 414 -17.40 12.23 4.28
C PRO A 414 -16.36 12.39 5.41
N GLU A 415 -16.09 13.61 5.90
CA GLU A 415 -14.98 13.86 6.84
C GLU A 415 -15.14 13.11 8.19
N PRO A 416 -16.31 13.12 8.86
CA PRO A 416 -16.51 12.32 10.07
C PRO A 416 -16.29 10.81 9.87
N LEU A 417 -16.75 10.26 8.73
CA LEU A 417 -16.56 8.85 8.39
C LEU A 417 -15.09 8.52 8.17
N ILE A 418 -14.37 9.39 7.44
CA ILE A 418 -12.92 9.27 7.21
C ILE A 418 -12.17 9.32 8.55
N ALA A 419 -12.50 10.26 9.43
CA ALA A 419 -11.86 10.40 10.73
C ALA A 419 -12.08 9.16 11.61
N MET A 420 -13.32 8.63 11.64
CA MET A 420 -13.64 7.38 12.35
C MET A 420 -12.81 6.20 11.81
N LEU A 421 -12.75 6.03 10.50
CA LEU A 421 -11.97 4.96 9.87
C LEU A 421 -10.46 5.12 10.11
N GLY A 422 -9.96 6.34 10.15
CA GLY A 422 -8.58 6.65 10.52
C GLY A 422 -8.25 6.18 11.94
N LYS A 423 -9.13 6.47 12.91
CA LYS A 423 -8.99 5.98 14.29
C LYS A 423 -9.04 4.45 14.37
N ILE A 424 -9.95 3.82 13.64
CA ILE A 424 -10.07 2.36 13.59
C ILE A 424 -8.80 1.72 13.00
N ALA A 425 -8.25 2.26 11.90
CA ALA A 425 -7.01 1.76 11.31
C ALA A 425 -5.83 1.84 12.30
N CYS A 426 -5.80 2.83 13.18
CA CYS A 426 -4.77 2.99 14.20
C CYS A 426 -4.78 1.93 15.31
N ARG A 427 -5.86 1.15 15.42
CA ARG A 427 -5.98 0.07 16.38
C ARG A 427 -5.30 -1.22 15.90
N ASP A 428 -4.97 -1.32 14.62
CA ASP A 428 -4.46 -2.54 14.02
C ASP A 428 -2.93 -2.62 14.03
N ASN A 429 -2.38 -3.59 14.76
CA ASN A 429 -0.99 -4.03 14.61
C ASN A 429 -0.85 -5.44 14.02
N PHE A 430 -1.97 -6.15 13.79
CA PHE A 430 -1.97 -7.49 13.20
C PHE A 430 -1.54 -7.47 11.75
N THR A 431 -2.10 -6.57 10.95
CA THR A 431 -1.89 -6.60 9.51
C THR A 431 -0.56 -5.99 9.09
N GLU A 432 0.29 -5.53 10.02
CA GLU A 432 1.58 -4.90 9.68
C GLU A 432 1.41 -3.75 8.66
N MET A 433 0.64 -2.71 9.04
CA MET A 433 0.39 -1.49 8.27
C MET A 433 -0.60 -1.59 7.09
N HIS A 434 -1.22 -2.73 6.80
CA HIS A 434 -2.20 -2.81 5.69
C HIS A 434 -3.44 -1.96 5.94
N ALA A 435 -3.95 -1.90 7.17
CA ALA A 435 -5.05 -1.02 7.56
C ALA A 435 -4.76 0.46 7.20
N PHE A 436 -3.55 0.92 7.53
CA PHE A 436 -3.10 2.28 7.21
C PHE A 436 -3.00 2.50 5.70
N LYS A 437 -2.31 1.59 4.98
CA LYS A 437 -2.14 1.66 3.52
C LYS A 437 -3.51 1.70 2.81
N HIS A 438 -4.46 0.86 3.22
CA HIS A 438 -5.80 0.79 2.64
C HIS A 438 -6.60 2.06 2.93
N HIS A 439 -6.67 2.48 4.19
CA HIS A 439 -7.38 3.70 4.56
C HIS A 439 -6.86 4.91 3.78
N GLN A 440 -5.53 5.10 3.72
CA GLN A 440 -4.94 6.17 2.92
C GLN A 440 -5.24 6.05 1.44
N ALA A 441 -5.15 4.85 0.86
CA ALA A 441 -5.48 4.63 -0.55
C ALA A 441 -6.94 5.02 -0.83
N THR A 442 -7.90 4.52 -0.05
CA THR A 442 -9.32 4.86 -0.25
C THR A 442 -9.62 6.34 -0.01
N TYR A 443 -8.91 7.00 0.90
CA TYR A 443 -8.99 8.45 1.10
C TYR A 443 -8.55 9.19 -0.15
N GLU A 444 -7.35 8.91 -0.66
CA GLU A 444 -6.83 9.57 -1.87
C GLU A 444 -7.72 9.32 -3.08
N GLU A 445 -8.16 8.07 -3.26
CA GLU A 445 -9.05 7.70 -4.35
C GLU A 445 -10.40 8.40 -4.24
N PHE A 446 -10.94 8.62 -3.03
CA PHE A 446 -12.20 9.37 -2.86
C PHE A 446 -12.10 10.81 -3.38
N TYR A 447 -10.99 11.51 -3.13
CA TYR A 447 -10.79 12.89 -3.61
C TYR A 447 -10.26 12.98 -5.04
N ALA A 448 -9.63 11.93 -5.55
CA ALA A 448 -9.10 11.85 -6.92
C ALA A 448 -10.08 11.23 -7.93
N THR A 449 -11.25 10.77 -7.49
CA THR A 449 -12.29 10.15 -8.32
C THR A 449 -13.50 11.10 -8.46
N ARG A 450 -14.16 11.07 -9.61
CA ARG A 450 -15.32 11.92 -9.88
C ARG A 450 -16.45 11.70 -8.85
N PRO A 451 -17.25 12.74 -8.53
CA PRO A 451 -18.28 12.66 -7.49
C PRO A 451 -19.30 11.53 -7.66
N SER A 452 -19.64 11.15 -8.89
CA SER A 452 -20.61 10.09 -9.19
C SER A 452 -20.10 8.68 -8.86
N LEU A 453 -18.79 8.48 -8.70
CA LEU A 453 -18.18 7.16 -8.51
C LEU A 453 -17.45 7.00 -7.17
N ARG A 454 -17.02 8.10 -6.55
CA ARG A 454 -16.08 8.10 -5.41
C ARG A 454 -16.56 7.36 -4.17
N TRP A 455 -17.87 7.29 -3.92
CA TRP A 455 -18.42 6.64 -2.72
C TRP A 455 -18.06 5.16 -2.61
N ARG A 456 -17.82 4.46 -3.73
CA ARG A 456 -17.37 3.06 -3.72
C ARG A 456 -16.09 2.86 -2.90
N HIS A 457 -15.20 3.86 -2.87
CA HIS A 457 -13.96 3.81 -2.10
C HIS A 457 -14.24 3.84 -0.59
N LEU A 458 -15.07 4.75 -0.09
CA LEU A 458 -15.38 4.82 1.35
C LEU A 458 -16.25 3.66 1.82
N VAL A 459 -17.17 3.17 0.99
CA VAL A 459 -17.93 1.95 1.30
C VAL A 459 -16.99 0.74 1.41
N SER A 460 -16.01 0.62 0.49
CA SER A 460 -14.96 -0.42 0.62
C SER A 460 -14.07 -0.23 1.85
N ALA A 461 -13.80 1.00 2.28
CA ALA A 461 -13.02 1.30 3.46
C ALA A 461 -13.74 0.84 4.75
N VAL A 462 -15.05 1.03 4.84
CA VAL A 462 -15.87 0.50 5.94
C VAL A 462 -15.86 -1.03 5.94
N GLN A 463 -15.98 -1.67 4.78
CA GLN A 463 -15.88 -3.11 4.68
C GLN A 463 -14.50 -3.63 5.15
N ALA A 464 -13.40 -3.02 4.71
CA ALA A 464 -12.05 -3.42 5.13
C ALA A 464 -11.85 -3.26 6.65
N ALA A 465 -12.38 -2.18 7.21
CA ALA A 465 -12.38 -1.95 8.64
C ALA A 465 -13.16 -3.03 9.41
N ALA A 466 -14.34 -3.40 8.93
CA ALA A 466 -15.12 -4.48 9.50
C ALA A 466 -14.46 -5.86 9.34
N ILE A 467 -13.71 -6.11 8.25
CA ILE A 467 -12.99 -7.38 8.08
C ILE A 467 -11.85 -7.48 9.08
N SER A 468 -10.96 -6.47 9.09
CA SER A 468 -9.58 -6.69 9.53
C SER A 468 -9.08 -5.76 10.62
N HIS A 469 -9.70 -4.61 10.83
CA HIS A 469 -9.14 -3.63 11.75
C HIS A 469 -9.45 -4.05 13.18
N GLY A 470 -8.42 -3.98 14.03
CA GLY A 470 -8.53 -4.33 15.43
C GLY A 470 -8.31 -5.80 15.75
N ARG A 471 -7.81 -6.64 14.82
CA ARG A 471 -7.66 -8.08 15.09
C ARG A 471 -6.60 -8.44 16.13
N ILE A 472 -5.46 -7.76 16.15
CA ILE A 472 -4.53 -7.78 17.29
C ILE A 472 -4.27 -6.31 17.57
N GLN A 473 -4.44 -5.93 18.83
CA GLN A 473 -4.44 -4.54 19.28
C GLN A 473 -3.39 -4.26 20.35
N ASP A 474 -2.49 -5.18 20.67
CA ASP A 474 -1.55 -5.05 21.79
C ASP A 474 -0.80 -3.69 21.81
N VAL A 475 -0.43 -3.17 20.65
CA VAL A 475 0.22 -1.85 20.54
C VAL A 475 -0.76 -0.72 20.87
N TYR A 476 -2.00 -0.83 20.39
CA TYR A 476 -3.06 0.12 20.71
C TYR A 476 -3.47 0.04 22.18
N GLU A 477 -3.61 -1.16 22.76
CA GLU A 477 -3.95 -1.41 24.16
C GLU A 477 -2.88 -0.89 25.11
N HIS A 478 -1.59 -0.96 24.74
CA HIS A 478 -0.52 -0.33 25.49
C HIS A 478 -0.52 1.20 25.31
N ALA A 479 -0.69 1.69 24.08
CA ALA A 479 -0.78 3.14 23.82
C ALA A 479 -1.94 3.77 24.61
N ALA A 480 -3.12 3.15 24.53
CA ALA A 480 -3.88 2.71 25.69
C ALA A 480 -3.78 3.46 27.00
N GLU A 481 -3.26 2.63 27.89
CA GLU A 481 -2.86 2.87 29.25
C GLU A 481 -1.95 4.09 29.37
N VAL A 482 -1.01 4.27 28.43
CA VAL A 482 -0.03 5.37 28.44
C VAL A 482 -0.69 6.73 28.23
N MET A 483 -1.62 6.81 27.28
CA MET A 483 -2.29 8.04 26.86
C MET A 483 -3.57 8.33 27.66
N HIS A 484 -3.99 7.41 28.54
CA HIS A 484 -5.14 7.53 29.43
C HIS A 484 -6.49 7.75 28.72
N PHE A 485 -6.76 6.96 27.69
CA PHE A 485 -8.03 6.99 26.96
C PHE A 485 -9.03 5.89 27.34
#